data_AF-A0A821GBD1-F1
#
_entry.id   AF-A0A821GBD1-F1
#
_cell.length_a   1.000
_cell.length_b   1.000
_cell.length_c   1.000
_cell.angle_alpha   90.00
_cell.angle_beta   90.00
_cell.angle_gamma   90.00
#
_symmetry.space_group_name_H-M   'P 1'
#
loop_
_entity.id
_entity.type
_entity.pdbx_description
1 polymer ?
#
loop_
_entity_poly.entity_id
_entity_poly.type
_entity_poly.pdbx_seq_one_letter_code
_entity_poly.pdbx_strand_id
1 'polypeptide(L)'
;LAHIYFNLKVHKPEILVRPIVASIKAPARQISSFLDQLLTPINNYVTKDVTFINSIDLIRKLKDYTEKGYLTSTTLFVTFDVADLYTMIPRDGAIAALRR
;
A
#
# COMPACT_ATOMS: atom_id res chain seq x y z
N LEU A 1 -7.85 -16.98 -18.72
CA LEU A 1 -6.66 -17.39 -17.93
C LEU A 1 -5.93 -16.15 -17.44
N ALA A 2 -5.17 -16.23 -16.35
CA ALA A 2 -4.31 -15.13 -15.93
C ALA A 2 -3.06 -15.09 -16.81
N HIS A 3 -2.54 -13.88 -17.09
CA HIS A 3 -1.38 -13.67 -17.96
C HIS A 3 -0.29 -12.91 -17.22
N ILE A 4 0.98 -13.21 -17.52
CA ILE A 4 2.13 -12.48 -16.98
C ILE A 4 2.57 -11.44 -18.00
N TYR A 5 2.74 -10.21 -17.52
CA TYR A 5 3.28 -9.07 -18.26
C TYR A 5 4.50 -8.50 -17.53
N PHE A 6 5.30 -7.70 -18.21
CA PHE A 6 6.50 -7.08 -17.63
C PHE A 6 6.45 -5.56 -17.86
N ASN A 7 6.44 -4.79 -16.77
CA ASN A 7 6.56 -3.34 -16.83
C ASN A 7 8.02 -2.93 -16.68
N LEU A 8 8.48 -2.00 -17.53
CA LEU A 8 9.85 -1.49 -17.44
C LEU A 8 10.05 -0.64 -16.17
N LYS A 9 11.18 -0.84 -15.49
CA LYS A 9 11.64 -0.03 -14.36
C LYS A 9 12.81 0.85 -14.80
N VAL A 10 12.51 1.89 -15.58
CA VAL A 10 13.52 2.80 -16.16
C VAL A 10 14.40 3.53 -15.13
N HIS A 11 13.99 3.55 -13.86
CA HIS A 11 14.68 4.23 -12.76
C HIS A 11 15.55 3.31 -11.88
N LYS A 12 15.64 2.00 -12.18
CA LYS A 12 16.49 1.03 -11.46
C LYS A 12 17.38 0.28 -12.45
N PRO A 13 18.63 0.71 -12.68
CA PRO A 13 19.52 0.12 -13.70
C PRO A 13 19.70 -1.40 -13.54
N GLU A 14 19.77 -1.87 -12.30
CA GLU A 14 20.01 -3.29 -11.96
C GLU A 14 18.78 -4.19 -12.17
N ILE A 15 17.57 -3.63 -12.18
CA ILE A 15 16.32 -4.39 -12.32
C ILE A 15 15.46 -3.74 -13.39
N LEU A 16 15.58 -4.22 -14.63
CA LEU A 16 14.90 -3.61 -15.78
C LEU A 16 13.39 -3.80 -15.80
N VAL A 17 12.84 -4.85 -15.16
CA VAL A 17 11.43 -5.22 -15.29
C VAL A 17 10.75 -5.52 -13.95
N ARG A 18 9.46 -5.22 -13.87
CA ARG A 18 8.53 -5.69 -12.84
C ARG A 18 7.56 -6.69 -13.48
N PRO A 19 7.57 -7.98 -13.11
CA PRO A 19 6.53 -8.89 -13.52
C PRO A 19 5.20 -8.49 -12.87
N ILE A 20 4.10 -8.58 -13.62
CA ILE A 20 2.74 -8.28 -13.18
C ILE A 20 1.82 -9.39 -13.69
N VAL A 21 0.91 -9.85 -12.84
CA VAL A 21 -0.12 -10.81 -13.24
C VAL A 21 -1.40 -10.05 -13.54
N ALA A 22 -1.87 -10.14 -14.79
CA ALA A 22 -3.19 -9.64 -15.17
C ALA A 22 -4.23 -10.76 -15.02
N SER A 23 -5.16 -10.56 -14.09
CA SER A 23 -6.22 -11.52 -13.76
C SER A 23 -7.61 -11.05 -14.20
N ILE A 24 -7.70 -10.16 -15.19
CA ILE A 24 -8.96 -9.54 -15.64
C ILE A 24 -9.99 -10.56 -16.13
N LYS A 25 -9.54 -11.66 -16.76
CA LYS A 25 -10.38 -12.77 -17.22
C LYS A 25 -10.06 -14.08 -16.50
N ALA A 26 -9.57 -13.98 -15.26
CA ALA A 26 -9.29 -15.15 -14.44
C ALA A 26 -10.56 -15.62 -13.72
N PRO A 27 -10.75 -16.94 -13.53
CA PRO A 27 -11.91 -17.48 -12.81
C PRO A 27 -12.08 -16.88 -11.41
N ALA A 28 -10.97 -16.57 -10.74
CA ALA A 28 -10.97 -16.02 -9.39
C ALA A 28 -11.38 -14.54 -9.31
N ARG A 29 -11.59 -13.82 -10.42
CA ARG A 29 -11.84 -12.37 -10.41
C ARG A 29 -13.05 -11.98 -9.55
N GLN A 30 -14.15 -12.72 -9.65
CA GLN A 30 -15.35 -12.41 -8.88
C GLN A 30 -15.13 -12.67 -7.39
N ILE A 31 -14.41 -13.75 -7.04
CA ILE A 31 -14.03 -14.06 -5.66
C ILE A 31 -13.12 -12.95 -5.11
N SER A 32 -12.11 -12.51 -5.86
CA SER A 32 -11.26 -11.39 -5.47
C SER A 32 -12.05 -10.11 -5.26
N SER A 33 -13.01 -9.79 -6.13
CA SER A 33 -13.88 -8.62 -5.98
C SER A 33 -14.77 -8.71 -4.74
N PHE A 34 -15.29 -9.89 -4.43
CA PHE A 34 -16.08 -10.11 -3.22
C PHE A 34 -15.24 -9.94 -1.95
N LEU A 35 -14.03 -10.52 -1.93
CA LEU A 35 -13.10 -10.36 -0.81
C LEU A 35 -12.66 -8.90 -0.64
N ASP A 36 -12.42 -8.18 -1.73
CA ASP A 36 -12.06 -6.75 -1.70
C ASP A 36 -13.14 -5.92 -1.02
N GLN A 37 -14.43 -6.18 -1.32
CA GLN A 37 -15.55 -5.52 -0.66
C GLN A 37 -15.62 -5.82 0.85
N LEU A 38 -15.30 -7.04 1.26
CA LEU A 38 -15.26 -7.42 2.68
C LEU A 38 -14.07 -6.80 3.44
N LEU A 39 -12.91 -6.72 2.79
CA LEU A 39 -11.67 -6.25 3.41
C LEU A 39 -11.56 -4.73 3.42
N THR A 40 -12.18 -4.03 2.47
CA THR A 40 -12.09 -2.56 2.34
C THR A 40 -12.49 -1.81 3.61
N PRO A 41 -13.61 -2.14 4.31
CA PRO A 41 -13.97 -1.46 5.56
C PRO A 41 -12.92 -1.64 6.66
N ILE A 42 -12.36 -2.86 6.79
CA ILE A 42 -11.33 -3.18 7.77
C ILE A 42 -10.05 -2.38 7.45
N ASN A 43 -9.62 -2.40 6.19
CA ASN A 43 -8.47 -1.65 5.74
C ASN A 43 -8.65 -0.15 5.99
N ASN A 44 -9.80 0.42 5.64
CA ASN A 44 -10.09 1.83 5.86
C ASN A 44 -10.04 2.20 7.34
N TYR A 45 -10.56 1.35 8.23
CA TYR A 45 -10.48 1.57 9.67
C TYR A 45 -9.02 1.59 10.17
N VAL A 46 -8.20 0.61 9.77
CA VAL A 46 -6.80 0.49 10.23
C VAL A 46 -5.92 1.61 9.66
N THR A 47 -6.15 1.98 8.40
CA THR A 47 -5.27 2.91 7.66
C THR A 47 -5.57 4.38 7.90
N LYS A 48 -6.77 4.72 8.40
CA LYS A 48 -7.31 6.09 8.49
C LYS A 48 -6.33 7.11 9.07
N ASP A 49 -5.70 6.74 10.18
CA ASP A 49 -4.89 7.66 10.98
C ASP A 49 -3.38 7.55 10.68
N VAL A 50 -2.95 6.47 10.01
CA VAL A 50 -1.52 6.14 9.81
C VAL A 50 -1.07 6.26 8.35
N THR A 51 -2.00 6.40 7.41
CA THR A 51 -1.69 6.43 5.97
C THR A 51 -2.10 7.75 5.35
N PHE A 52 -1.26 8.27 4.44
CA PHE A 52 -1.60 9.42 3.61
C PHE A 52 -2.11 8.91 2.25
N ILE A 53 -3.31 9.32 1.87
CA ILE A 53 -3.95 8.77 0.65
C ILE A 53 -3.41 9.46 -0.61
N ASN A 54 -3.07 10.74 -0.50
CA ASN A 54 -2.49 11.54 -1.58
C ASN A 54 -1.77 12.78 -1.02
N SER A 55 -1.16 13.58 -1.89
CA SER A 55 -0.41 14.78 -1.50
C SER A 55 -1.27 15.84 -0.81
N ILE A 56 -2.55 15.97 -1.16
CA ILE A 56 -3.47 16.93 -0.54
C ILE A 56 -3.81 16.49 0.89
N ASP A 57 -4.08 15.20 1.08
CA ASP A 57 -4.31 14.58 2.39
C ASP A 57 -3.08 14.72 3.30
N LEU A 58 -1.89 14.49 2.74
CA LEU A 58 -0.63 14.71 3.45
C LEU A 58 -0.49 16.14 3.97
N ILE A 59 -0.70 17.15 3.12
CA ILE A 59 -0.58 18.57 3.52
C ILE A 59 -1.59 18.90 4.63
N ARG A 60 -2.85 18.43 4.52
CA ARG A 60 -3.86 18.64 5.57
C ARG A 60 -3.42 18.03 6.90
N LYS A 61 -2.99 16.76 6.90
CA LYS A 61 -2.55 16.08 8.11
C LYS A 61 -1.30 16.72 8.72
N LEU A 62 -0.35 17.20 7.91
CA LEU A 62 0.81 17.94 8.41
C LEU A 62 0.40 19.27 9.06
N LYS A 63 -0.60 19.98 8.51
CA LYS A 63 -1.14 21.19 9.12
C LYS A 63 -1.73 20.90 10.50
N ASP A 64 -2.48 19.81 10.66
CA ASP A 64 -3.02 19.40 11.96
C ASP A 64 -1.91 19.11 12.98
N TYR A 65 -0.77 18.54 12.53
CA TYR A 65 0.39 18.30 13.40
C TYR A 65 1.06 19.62 13.82
N THR A 66 1.16 20.60 12.92
CA THR A 66 1.63 21.95 13.25
C THR A 66 0.71 22.62 14.27
N GLU A 67 -0.60 22.59 14.06
CA GLU A 67 -1.60 23.22 14.93
C GLU A 67 -1.62 22.60 16.34
N LYS A 68 -1.32 21.29 16.44
CA LYS A 68 -1.16 20.58 17.72
C LYS A 68 0.21 20.78 18.37
N GLY A 69 1.13 21.52 17.74
CA GLY A 69 2.48 21.78 18.25
C GLY A 69 3.43 20.58 18.14
N TYR A 70 3.11 19.56 17.34
CA TYR A 70 3.97 18.39 17.15
C TYR A 70 5.13 18.66 16.19
N LEU A 71 5.00 19.63 15.28
CA LEU A 71 6.09 20.07 14.40
C LEU A 71 6.84 21.24 15.04
N THR A 72 7.97 20.93 15.65
CA THR A 72 8.95 21.90 16.20
C THR A 72 10.13 22.11 15.26
N SER A 73 10.97 23.12 15.52
CA SER A 73 12.19 23.39 14.75
C SER A 73 13.22 22.26 14.79
N THR A 74 13.12 21.36 15.77
CA THR A 74 14.00 20.18 15.91
C THR A 74 13.39 18.90 15.35
N THR A 75 12.25 18.98 14.66
CA THR A 75 11.58 17.81 14.09
C THR A 75 12.37 17.27 12.90
N LEU A 76 12.67 15.97 12.93
CA LEU A 76 13.33 15.28 11.83
C LEU A 76 12.30 14.51 11.00
N PHE A 77 12.34 14.71 9.69
CA PHE A 77 11.60 13.88 8.74
C PHE A 77 12.49 12.73 8.29
N VAL A 78 12.04 11.51 8.53
CA VAL A 78 12.75 10.28 8.14
C VAL A 78 11.90 9.58 7.08
N THR A 79 12.54 9.18 5.98
CA THR A 79 11.90 8.40 4.93
C THR A 79 12.49 7.00 4.89
N PHE A 80 11.62 6.02 4.67
CA PHE A 80 11.98 4.63 4.46
C PHE A 80 11.20 4.10 3.26
N ASP A 81 11.86 3.29 2.44
CA ASP A 81 11.25 2.60 1.31
C ASP A 81 11.24 1.10 1.60
N VAL A 82 10.06 0.47 1.54
CA VAL A 82 9.94 -0.99 1.70
C VAL A 82 10.13 -1.63 0.33
N ALA A 83 11.26 -2.30 0.14
CA ALA A 83 11.54 -3.02 -1.08
C ALA A 83 10.56 -4.19 -1.28
N ASP A 84 10.08 -4.33 -2.52
CA ASP A 84 9.30 -5.49 -2.98
C ASP A 84 8.10 -5.85 -2.08
N LEU A 85 7.42 -4.82 -1.56
CA LEU A 85 6.31 -4.89 -0.59
C LEU A 85 5.33 -6.05 -0.87
N TYR A 86 4.80 -6.15 -2.08
CA TYR A 86 3.77 -7.15 -2.43
C TYR A 86 4.29 -8.59 -2.41
N THR A 87 5.56 -8.83 -2.74
CA THR A 87 6.15 -10.18 -2.77
C THR A 87 6.72 -10.61 -1.42
N MET A 88 6.87 -9.67 -0.48
CA MET A 88 7.44 -9.91 0.85
C MET A 88 6.39 -10.00 1.97
N ILE A 89 5.09 -9.94 1.65
CA ILE A 89 4.04 -10.07 2.67
C ILE A 89 4.04 -11.51 3.23
N PRO A 90 4.31 -11.72 4.53
CA PRO A 90 4.28 -13.05 5.12
C PRO A 90 2.83 -13.56 5.18
N ARG A 91 2.59 -14.74 4.62
CA ARG A 91 1.23 -15.31 4.51
C ARG A 91 0.58 -15.50 5.88
N ASP A 92 1.30 -16.08 6.84
CA ASP A 92 0.78 -16.34 8.18
C ASP A 92 0.46 -15.05 8.92
N GLY A 93 1.32 -14.03 8.78
CA GLY A 93 1.09 -12.70 9.34
C GLY A 93 -0.14 -12.02 8.75
N ALA A 94 -0.37 -12.16 7.44
CA ALA A 94 -1.55 -11.62 6.77
C ALA A 94 -2.85 -12.29 7.26
N ILE A 95 -2.86 -13.62 7.42
CA ILE A 95 -4.03 -14.34 7.95
C ILE A 95 -4.27 -14.00 9.43
N ALA A 96 -3.22 -13.89 10.23
CA ALA A 96 -3.33 -13.50 11.63
C ALA A 96 -3.90 -12.09 11.79
N ALA A 97 -3.54 -11.15 10.90
CA ALA A 97 -4.05 -9.79 10.93
C ALA A 97 -5.58 -9.70 10.74
N LEU A 98 -6.18 -10.65 10.01
CA LEU A 98 -7.63 -10.70 9.78
C LEU A 98 -8.45 -11.25 10.96
N ARG A 99 -7.80 -11.78 12.00
CA ARG A 99 -8.46 -12.34 13.19
C ARG A 99 -8.65 -11.33 14.33
N ARG A 100 -8.13 -10.11 14.16
CA ARG A 100 -8.23 -9.01 15.14
C ARG A 100 -9.47 -8.19 14.90
#